data_AF-A0A1C7P4X5-F1
#
_entry.id   AF-A0A1C7P4X5-F1
#
_cell.length_a   1.000
_cell.length_b   1.000
_cell.length_c   1.000
_cell.angle_alpha   90.00
_cell.angle_beta   90.00
_cell.angle_gamma   90.00
#
_symmetry.space_group_name_H-M   'P 1'
#
loop_
_entity.id
_entity.type
_entity.pdbx_description
1 polymer ?
#
loop_
_entity_poly.entity_id
_entity_poly.type
_entity_poly.pdbx_seq_one_letter_code
_entity_poly.pdbx_strand_id
1 'polypeptide(L)'
;MGSNDHIDFELNSRIENARDLGFFDEKEKELGIALFVVDHGIASLSPKQKYVWDTAISPILAKPQSAEERFQDALEQDRADEARNGPFR
;
A
#
# COMPACT_ATOMS: atom_id res chain seq x y z
N MET A 1 -24.24 16.18 6.07
CA MET A 1 -23.56 15.10 6.83
C MET A 1 -22.36 14.71 5.99
N GLY A 2 -21.15 15.03 6.44
CA GLY A 2 -19.93 14.82 5.65
C GLY A 2 -19.46 13.38 5.75
N SER A 3 -19.36 12.68 4.62
CA SER A 3 -18.63 11.43 4.51
C SER A 3 -17.15 11.71 4.80
N ASN A 4 -16.68 11.30 5.98
CA ASN A 4 -15.25 11.13 6.22
C ASN A 4 -14.84 9.83 5.53
N ASP A 5 -14.76 9.86 4.20
CA ASP A 5 -14.08 8.82 3.41
C ASP A 5 -12.58 9.07 3.59
N HIS A 6 -12.07 8.73 4.78
CA HIS A 6 -10.66 8.90 5.12
C HIS A 6 -9.88 7.73 4.53
N ILE A 7 -9.78 7.69 3.21
CA ILE A 7 -8.90 6.78 2.49
C ILE A 7 -7.49 7.04 3.00
N ASP A 8 -6.89 6.02 3.62
CA ASP A 8 -5.49 6.10 4.06
C ASP A 8 -4.58 5.89 2.85
N PHE A 9 -4.31 6.99 2.13
CA PHE A 9 -3.49 6.99 0.92
C PHE A 9 -2.06 6.51 1.16
N GLU A 10 -1.51 6.72 2.37
CA GLU A 10 -0.18 6.22 2.73
C GLU A 10 -0.22 4.70 2.86
N LEU A 11 -1.23 4.18 3.56
CA LEU A 11 -1.42 2.74 3.68
C LEU A 11 -1.68 2.08 2.32
N ASN A 12 -2.48 2.71 1.44
CA ASN A 12 -2.72 2.22 0.09
C ASN A 12 -1.42 2.10 -0.69
N SER A 13 -0.57 3.14 -0.66
CA SER A 13 0.72 3.14 -1.35
C SER A 13 1.64 2.02 -0.86
N ARG A 14 1.66 1.74 0.45
CA ARG A 14 2.45 0.63 1.02
C ARG A 14 1.92 -0.73 0.60
N ILE A 15 0.60 -0.89 0.50
CA ILE A 15 -0.03 -2.15 0.05
C ILE A 15 0.26 -2.38 -1.43
N GLU A 16 0.16 -1.34 -2.27
CA GLU A 16 0.50 -1.41 -3.70
C GLU A 16 1.98 -1.77 -3.90
N ASN A 17 2.90 -1.10 -3.20
CA ASN A 17 4.32 -1.43 -3.26
C ASN A 17 4.58 -2.89 -2.81
N ALA A 18 3.97 -3.32 -1.70
CA ALA A 18 4.10 -4.70 -1.25
C ALA A 18 3.54 -5.73 -2.26
N ARG A 19 2.47 -5.38 -2.99
CA ARG A 19 1.95 -6.20 -4.09
C ARG A 19 2.94 -6.26 -5.26
N ASP A 20 3.49 -5.13 -5.68
CA ASP A 20 4.44 -5.06 -6.81
C ASP A 20 5.73 -5.82 -6.51
N LEU A 21 6.17 -5.83 -5.25
CA LEU A 21 7.30 -6.63 -4.77
C LEU A 21 6.97 -8.13 -4.64
N GLY A 22 5.73 -8.54 -4.89
CA GLY A 22 5.29 -9.93 -4.83
C GLY A 22 5.12 -10.47 -3.40
N PHE A 23 4.93 -9.59 -2.40
CA PHE A 23 4.59 -10.03 -1.04
C PHE A 23 3.12 -10.42 -0.89
N PHE A 24 2.26 -10.00 -1.82
CA PHE A 24 0.88 -10.46 -1.95
C PHE A 24 0.69 -11.20 -3.26
N ASP A 25 0.09 -12.37 -3.23
CA ASP A 25 -0.37 -13.04 -4.45
C ASP A 25 -1.72 -12.43 -4.88
N GLU A 26 -1.98 -12.22 -6.18
CA GLU A 26 -3.18 -11.48 -6.65
C GLU A 26 -4.52 -12.15 -6.28
N LYS A 27 -4.47 -13.41 -5.84
CA LYS A 27 -5.64 -14.21 -5.43
C LYS A 27 -5.74 -14.38 -3.92
N GLU A 28 -4.85 -13.75 -3.15
CA GLU A 28 -4.80 -13.89 -1.70
C GLU A 28 -5.87 -13.05 -1.00
N LYS A 29 -6.43 -13.63 0.07
CA LYS A 29 -7.44 -12.97 0.92
C LYS A 29 -6.84 -11.79 1.67
N GLU A 30 -5.53 -11.85 1.88
CA GLU A 30 -4.68 -10.89 2.55
C GLU A 30 -4.73 -9.54 1.83
N LEU A 31 -4.59 -9.51 0.50
CA LEU A 31 -4.70 -8.28 -0.30
C LEU A 31 -6.09 -7.64 -0.20
N GLY A 32 -7.15 -8.46 -0.27
CA GLY A 32 -8.52 -7.97 -0.13
C GLY A 32 -8.81 -7.40 1.26
N ILE A 33 -8.27 -8.01 2.32
CA ILE A 33 -8.35 -7.47 3.69
C ILE A 33 -7.55 -6.18 3.79
N ALA A 34 -6.39 -6.10 3.14
CA ALA A 34 -5.54 -4.91 3.18
C ALA A 34 -6.21 -3.69 2.54
N LEU A 35 -6.77 -3.86 1.34
CA LEU A 35 -7.52 -2.81 0.65
C LEU A 35 -8.80 -2.41 1.40
N PHE A 36 -9.49 -3.37 2.02
CA PHE A 36 -10.65 -3.05 2.86
C PHE A 36 -10.28 -2.14 4.03
N VAL A 37 -9.10 -2.31 4.62
CA VAL A 37 -8.63 -1.45 5.72
C VAL A 37 -8.33 -0.03 5.23
N VAL A 38 -7.86 0.16 4.00
CA VAL A 38 -7.63 1.49 3.42
C VAL A 38 -8.91 2.33 3.44
N ASP A 39 -10.05 1.72 3.11
CA ASP A 39 -11.34 2.40 3.01
C ASP A 39 -12.08 2.51 4.35
N HIS A 40 -11.95 1.50 5.22
CA HIS A 40 -12.80 1.34 6.41
C HIS A 40 -12.06 1.36 7.74
N GLY A 41 -10.73 1.35 7.71
CA GLY A 41 -9.86 1.27 8.88
C GLY A 41 -9.83 -0.11 9.54
N ILE A 42 -8.77 -0.35 10.33
CA ILE A 42 -8.50 -1.63 11.01
C ILE A 42 -9.64 -2.00 11.99
N ALA A 43 -10.31 -1.00 12.56
CA ALA A 43 -11.41 -1.20 13.51
C ALA A 43 -12.63 -1.90 12.90
N SER A 44 -12.79 -1.80 11.58
CA SER A 44 -13.89 -2.43 10.83
C SER A 44 -13.66 -3.91 10.53
N LEU A 45 -12.49 -4.46 10.88
CA LEU A 45 -12.18 -5.87 10.66
C LEU A 45 -12.92 -6.79 11.63
N SER A 46 -13.44 -7.90 11.11
CA SER A 46 -13.91 -9.00 11.96
C SER A 46 -12.74 -9.65 12.71
N PRO A 47 -12.99 -10.39 13.82
CA PRO A 47 -11.92 -11.02 14.60
C PRO A 47 -10.99 -11.93 13.79
N LYS A 48 -11.53 -12.64 12.79
CA LYS A 48 -10.74 -13.50 11.89
C LYS A 48 -9.87 -12.68 10.93
N GLN A 49 -10.42 -11.60 10.37
CA GLN A 49 -9.66 -10.71 9.48
C GLN A 49 -8.60 -9.94 10.25
N LYS A 50 -8.89 -9.53 11.49
CA LYS A 50 -7.93 -8.90 12.38
C LYS A 50 -6.77 -9.84 12.71
N TYR A 51 -7.04 -11.13 12.93
CA TYR A 51 -5.98 -12.13 13.11
C TYR A 51 -5.08 -12.23 11.88
N VAL A 52 -5.65 -12.30 10.67
CA VAL A 52 -4.87 -12.29 9.41
C VAL A 52 -4.08 -10.99 9.26
N TRP A 53 -4.70 -9.86 9.61
CA TRP A 53 -4.03 -8.56 9.60
C TRP A 53 -2.80 -8.56 10.51
N ASP A 54 -2.95 -8.95 11.77
CA ASP A 54 -1.86 -8.91 12.75
C ASP A 54 -0.75 -9.92 12.43
N THR A 55 -1.08 -11.07 11.84
CA THR A 55 -0.12 -12.18 11.62
C THR A 55 0.55 -12.18 10.24
N ALA A 56 -0.15 -11.74 9.19
CA ALA A 56 0.34 -11.80 7.82
C ALA A 56 0.58 -10.41 7.22
N ILE A 57 -0.39 -9.49 7.36
CA ILE A 57 -0.37 -8.20 6.66
C ILE A 57 0.53 -7.18 7.39
N SER A 58 0.34 -7.01 8.69
CA SER A 58 1.09 -6.06 9.51
C SER A 58 2.60 -6.29 9.45
N PRO A 59 3.13 -7.53 9.49
CA PRO A 59 4.57 -7.76 9.34
C PRO A 59 5.11 -7.40 7.95
N ILE A 60 4.32 -7.57 6.89
CA ILE A 60 4.71 -7.17 5.52
C ILE A 60 4.81 -5.64 5.46
N LEU A 61 3.80 -4.93 5.98
CA LEU A 61 3.73 -3.46 5.94
C LEU A 61 4.62 -2.75 6.98
N ALA A 62 5.01 -3.45 8.05
CA ALA A 62 5.89 -2.92 9.10
C ALA A 62 7.37 -3.04 8.75
N LYS A 63 7.74 -3.76 7.69
CA LYS A 63 9.11 -3.73 7.19
C LYS A 63 9.41 -2.29 6.77
N PRO A 64 10.36 -1.61 7.43
CA PRO A 64 10.76 -0.30 6.95
C PRO A 64 11.26 -0.51 5.52
N GLN A 65 10.69 0.24 4.57
CA GLN A 65 11.29 0.36 3.23
C GLN A 65 12.78 0.54 3.44
N SER A 66 13.56 -0.42 2.98
CA SER A 66 15.00 -0.36 3.09
C SER A 66 15.47 0.94 2.43
N ALA A 67 16.54 1.56 2.91
CA ALA A 67 17.04 2.81 2.32
C ALA A 67 17.25 2.68 0.79
N GLU A 68 17.55 1.47 0.33
CA GLU A 68 17.62 1.07 -1.08
C GLU A 68 16.29 1.23 -1.82
N GLU A 69 15.17 0.78 -1.23
CA GLU A 69 13.83 0.85 -1.83
C GLU A 69 13.35 2.29 -1.93
N ARG A 70 13.61 3.11 -0.90
CA ARG A 70 13.32 4.57 -0.97
C ARG A 70 14.11 5.28 -2.08
N PHE A 71 15.33 4.82 -2.33
CA PHE A 71 16.18 5.39 -3.36
C PHE A 71 15.71 4.98 -4.76
N GLN A 72 15.25 3.73 -4.92
CA GLN A 72 14.68 3.24 -6.17
C GLN A 72 13.33 3.89 -6.48
N ASP A 73 12.43 4.01 -5.50
CA ASP A 73 11.14 4.71 -5.65
C ASP A 73 11.35 6.18 -6.06
N ALA A 74 12.33 6.87 -5.46
CA ALA A 74 12.67 8.25 -5.81
C ALA A 74 13.20 8.38 -7.24
N LEU A 75 14.04 7.43 -7.68
CA LEU A 75 14.52 7.37 -9.07
C LEU A 75 13.41 7.08 -10.08
N GLU A 76 12.45 6.24 -9.70
CA GLU A 76 11.33 5.88 -10.57
C GLU A 76 10.29 7.01 -10.66
N GLN A 77 10.02 7.72 -9.56
CA GLN A 77 9.22 8.95 -9.58
C GLN A 77 9.87 10.03 -10.44
N ASP A 78 11.16 10.29 -10.28
CA ASP A 78 11.87 11.32 -11.07
C ASP A 78 11.83 10.99 -12.57
N ARG A 79 12.00 9.71 -12.91
CA ARG A 79 11.86 9.21 -14.30
C ARG A 79 10.43 9.32 -14.82
N ALA A 80 9.42 9.07 -13.99
CA ALA A 80 8.02 9.17 -14.37
C ALA A 80 7.59 10.64 -14.55
N ASP A 81 8.08 11.55 -13.72
CA ASP A 81 7.89 12.99 -13.86
C ASP A 81 8.60 13.54 -15.11
N GLU A 82 9.82 13.09 -15.39
CA GLU A 82 10.54 13.46 -16.63
C GLU A 82 9.82 12.93 -17.89
N ALA A 83 9.24 11.73 -17.84
CA ALA A 83 8.40 11.21 -18.92
C ALA A 83 7.08 11.98 -19.09
N ARG A 84 6.54 12.54 -18.00
CA ARG A 84 5.30 13.33 -18.01
C ARG A 84 5.52 14.79 -18.41
N ASN A 85 6.73 15.32 -18.17
CA ASN A 85 7.13 16.71 -18.45
C ASN A 85 8.25 16.84 -19.51
N GLY A 86 8.46 15.81 -20.34
CA GLY A 86 9.54 15.78 -21.34
C GLY A 86 9.63 17.05 -22.21
N PRO A 87 10.84 17.41 -22.66
CA PRO A 87 11.23 18.76 -23.04
C PRO A 87 10.74 19.12 -24.44
N PHE A 88 9.47 19.44 -24.59
CA PHE A 88 8.96 20.05 -25.82
C PHE A 88 7.92 21.13 -25.52
N ARG A 89 8.42 22.33 -25.20
CA ARG A 89 8.05 23.55 -25.92
C ARG A 89 9.27 24.41 -26.16
#